data_AF-A0A386HS90-F1
#
_entry.id   AF-A0A386HS90-F1
#
_cell.length_a   1.000
_cell.length_b   1.000
_cell.length_c   1.000
_cell.angle_alpha   90.00
_cell.angle_beta   90.00
_cell.angle_gamma   90.00
#
_symmetry.space_group_name_H-M   'P 1'
#
loop_
_entity.id
_entity.type
_entity.pdbx_description
1 polymer ?
#
loop_
_entity_poly.entity_id
_entity_poly.type
_entity_poly.pdbx_seq_one_letter_code
_entity_poly.pdbx_strand_id
1 'polypeptide(L)'
;MEQIKTHGQKQCVFFDHRDSAILSGSATCELMSLPQERIVEIKDGCSAALEADLKSNKKKVIEKKQLLEDTQEKMYSVEEKWIKNEITRDTYDRWYSTYNSTILNLKGAIERLGQNDGRAFTILEKNLEMLTDIRFVYSKADIIQKREFVNLVFDSNLYYQEGIYRTPTMLNIFSHNSLIMKEKG
;
A
#
# COMPACT_ATOMS: atom_id res chain seq x y z
N MET A 1 -24.10 1.10 7.23
CA MET A 1 -23.38 0.74 5.99
C MET A 1 -22.55 1.95 5.63
N GLU A 2 -21.23 1.96 5.51
CA GLU A 2 -20.17 0.96 5.47
C GLU A 2 -18.90 1.80 5.61
N GLN A 3 -18.13 1.64 6.69
CA GLN A 3 -16.87 2.37 6.83
C GLN A 3 -15.73 1.41 6.50
N ILE A 4 -15.27 1.49 5.26
CA ILE A 4 -13.93 1.03 4.87
C ILE A 4 -13.10 2.30 4.74
N LYS A 5 -12.21 2.55 5.71
CA LYS A 5 -11.05 3.44 5.60
C LYS A 5 -10.25 3.39 6.90
N THR A 6 -9.34 2.45 7.00
CA THR A 6 -8.19 2.56 7.89
C THR A 6 -6.97 2.14 7.11
N HIS A 7 -6.06 3.09 6.85
CA HIS A 7 -4.62 2.88 6.73
C HIS A 7 -3.98 4.27 6.85
N GLY A 8 -3.53 4.59 8.07
CA GLY A 8 -2.95 5.90 8.44
C GLY A 8 -3.74 6.65 9.50
N GLN A 9 -3.96 6.06 10.68
CA GLN A 9 -4.46 6.82 11.83
C GLN A 9 -3.39 7.85 12.24
N LYS A 10 -3.73 9.14 12.15
CA LYS A 10 -2.94 10.24 12.70
C LYS A 10 -3.35 10.44 14.16
N GLN A 11 -2.39 10.66 15.05
CA GLN A 11 -2.66 10.85 16.47
C GLN A 11 -2.62 12.34 16.79
N CYS A 12 -3.60 12.82 17.56
CA CYS A 12 -3.64 14.22 17.98
C CYS A 12 -2.48 14.51 18.96
N VAL A 13 -1.57 15.38 18.56
CA VAL A 13 -0.47 15.89 19.37
C VAL A 13 -0.31 17.37 19.03
N PHE A 14 -0.44 18.24 20.02
CA PHE A 14 -0.32 19.69 19.83
C PHE A 14 1.16 20.10 19.85
N PHE A 15 1.66 20.65 18.75
CA PHE A 15 3.06 21.09 18.56
C PHE A 15 3.14 22.56 18.15
N ASP A 16 4.07 23.37 18.69
CA ASP A 16 4.28 24.79 18.31
C ASP A 16 4.82 25.01 16.88
N HIS A 17 4.39 26.10 16.24
CA HIS A 17 4.63 26.43 14.83
C HIS A 17 5.76 27.45 14.66
N ARG A 18 6.21 28.10 15.74
CA ARG A 18 7.56 28.67 15.75
C ARG A 18 8.60 27.57 15.48
N ASP A 19 8.25 26.31 15.77
CA ASP A 19 9.06 25.12 15.46
C ASP A 19 8.78 24.51 14.08
N SER A 20 7.79 25.00 13.31
CA SER A 20 7.65 24.59 11.89
C SER A 20 8.58 25.41 10.97
N ALA A 21 8.81 26.68 11.32
CA ALA A 21 9.85 27.50 10.69
C ALA A 21 11.25 27.17 11.26
N ILE A 22 11.28 26.48 12.40
CA ILE A 22 12.47 26.05 13.13
C ILE A 22 12.33 24.56 13.47
N LEU A 23 12.27 23.68 12.45
CA LEU A 23 12.86 22.35 12.60
C LEU A 23 14.39 22.48 12.56
N SER A 24 14.92 23.33 13.44
CA SER A 24 16.35 23.49 13.71
C SER A 24 16.81 22.63 14.88
N GLY A 25 15.89 21.99 15.60
CA GLY A 25 16.26 21.02 16.63
C GLY A 25 16.56 19.68 15.99
N SER A 26 17.84 19.37 15.74
CA SER A 26 18.29 17.99 15.51
C SER A 26 17.73 17.00 16.56
N ALA A 27 17.41 17.52 17.75
CA ALA A 27 16.80 16.82 18.88
C ALA A 27 15.38 16.30 18.61
N THR A 28 14.51 17.00 17.87
CA THR A 28 13.15 16.49 17.59
C THR A 28 13.20 15.34 16.58
N CYS A 29 14.08 15.43 15.58
CA CYS A 29 14.33 14.34 14.63
C CYS A 29 14.91 13.10 15.32
N GLU A 30 15.74 13.29 16.34
CA GLU A 30 16.26 12.20 17.17
C GLU A 30 15.16 11.50 17.97
N LEU A 31 14.16 12.25 18.46
CA LEU A 31 13.00 11.67 19.14
C LEU A 31 12.02 10.98 18.16
N MET A 32 12.07 11.28 16.86
CA MET A 32 11.27 10.62 15.82
C MET A 32 11.93 9.35 15.29
N SER A 33 13.25 9.19 15.47
CA SER A 33 13.98 7.99 15.03
C SER A 33 13.36 6.71 15.61
N LEU A 34 13.17 5.71 14.77
CA LEU A 34 12.55 4.45 15.19
C LEU A 34 13.59 3.51 15.83
N PRO A 35 13.26 2.85 16.95
CA PRO A 35 14.12 1.80 17.47
C PRO A 35 14.15 0.61 16.50
N GLN A 36 15.27 -0.10 16.47
CA GLN A 36 15.47 -1.22 15.54
C GLN A 36 14.40 -2.30 15.69
N GLU A 37 13.90 -2.52 16.91
CA GLU A 37 12.80 -3.45 17.20
C GLU A 37 11.52 -3.10 16.41
N ARG A 38 11.15 -1.80 16.34
CA ARG A 38 10.00 -1.34 15.54
C ARG A 38 10.20 -1.58 14.05
N ILE A 39 11.43 -1.42 13.56
CA ILE A 39 11.75 -1.67 12.15
C ILE A 39 11.59 -3.15 11.82
N VAL A 40 12.05 -4.03 12.71
CA VAL A 40 11.86 -5.48 12.59
C VAL A 40 10.37 -5.83 12.63
N GLU A 41 9.59 -5.26 13.57
CA GLU A 41 8.14 -5.45 13.63
C GLU A 41 7.44 -5.06 12.31
N ILE A 42 7.81 -3.91 11.74
CA ILE A 42 7.26 -3.45 10.45
C ILE A 42 7.65 -4.41 9.32
N LYS A 43 8.92 -4.84 9.29
CA LYS A 43 9.41 -5.77 8.28
C LYS A 43 8.71 -7.11 8.34
N ASP A 44 8.55 -7.67 9.54
CA ASP A 44 7.89 -8.95 9.77
C ASP A 44 6.40 -8.87 9.45
N GLY A 45 5.74 -7.79 9.86
CA GLY A 45 4.34 -7.52 9.53
C GLY A 45 4.10 -7.41 8.02
N CYS A 46 4.96 -6.66 7.31
CA CYS A 46 4.87 -6.54 5.86
C CYS A 46 5.18 -7.86 5.15
N SER A 47 6.16 -8.63 5.62
CA SER A 47 6.50 -9.95 5.06
C SER A 47 5.34 -10.94 5.23
N ALA A 48 4.74 -10.98 6.43
CA ALA A 48 3.59 -11.83 6.72
C ALA A 48 2.36 -11.47 5.87
N ALA A 49 2.09 -10.17 5.70
CA ALA A 49 1.01 -9.70 4.84
C ALA A 49 1.26 -10.09 3.36
N LEU A 50 2.48 -9.91 2.87
CA LEU A 50 2.87 -10.29 1.51
C LEU A 50 2.75 -11.81 1.30
N GLU A 51 3.20 -12.62 2.25
CA GLU A 51 3.06 -14.08 2.18
C GLU A 51 1.58 -14.52 2.16
N ALA A 52 0.74 -13.89 2.97
CA ALA A 52 -0.69 -14.14 2.99
C ALA A 52 -1.34 -13.80 1.64
N ASP A 53 -0.99 -12.65 1.06
CA ASP A 53 -1.48 -12.22 -0.25
C ASP A 53 -1.00 -13.15 -1.37
N LEU A 54 0.27 -13.57 -1.35
CA LEU A 54 0.81 -14.54 -2.30
C LEU A 54 0.09 -15.88 -2.22
N LYS A 55 -0.21 -16.36 -1.01
CA LYS A 55 -0.96 -17.60 -0.81
C LYS A 55 -2.39 -17.47 -1.32
N SER A 56 -3.05 -16.34 -1.06
CA SER A 56 -4.39 -16.02 -1.55
C SER A 56 -4.42 -15.95 -3.09
N ASN A 57 -3.46 -15.26 -3.69
CA ASN A 57 -3.35 -15.13 -5.14
C ASN A 57 -3.06 -16.49 -5.80
N LYS A 58 -2.18 -17.32 -5.23
CA LYS A 58 -1.95 -18.69 -5.70
C LYS A 58 -3.24 -19.51 -5.74
N LYS A 59 -4.07 -19.44 -4.69
CA LYS A 59 -5.36 -20.14 -4.65
C LYS A 59 -6.30 -19.63 -5.75
N LYS A 60 -6.45 -18.31 -5.89
CA LYS A 60 -7.26 -17.69 -6.95
C LYS A 60 -6.78 -18.07 -8.35
N VAL A 61 -5.47 -18.15 -8.57
CA VAL A 61 -4.89 -18.58 -9.85
C VAL A 61 -5.26 -20.03 -10.16
N ILE A 62 -5.21 -20.93 -9.18
CA ILE A 62 -5.61 -22.33 -9.36
C ILE A 62 -7.10 -22.40 -9.73
N GLU A 63 -7.97 -21.71 -8.99
CA GLU A 63 -9.41 -21.67 -9.26
C GLU A 63 -9.71 -21.10 -10.66
N LYS A 64 -9.01 -20.04 -11.07
CA LYS A 64 -9.18 -19.43 -12.40
C LYS A 64 -8.64 -20.32 -13.53
N LYS A 65 -7.60 -21.11 -13.27
CA LYS A 65 -7.09 -22.10 -14.23
C LYS A 65 -8.08 -23.25 -14.43
N GLN A 66 -8.67 -23.77 -13.36
CA GLN A 66 -9.73 -24.78 -13.46
C GLN A 66 -10.93 -24.25 -14.26
N LEU A 67 -11.40 -23.04 -13.93
CA LEU A 67 -12.50 -22.43 -14.68
C LEU A 67 -12.17 -22.17 -16.15
N LEU A 68 -10.90 -21.86 -16.46
CA LEU A 68 -10.42 -21.70 -17.82
C LEU A 68 -10.51 -23.02 -18.59
N GLU A 69 -10.04 -24.12 -17.99
CA GLU A 69 -10.12 -25.47 -18.55
C GLU A 69 -11.58 -25.88 -18.81
N ASP A 70 -12.46 -25.73 -17.82
CA ASP A 70 -13.90 -26.01 -17.96
C ASP A 70 -14.55 -25.21 -19.10
N THR A 71 -14.14 -23.95 -19.26
CA THR A 71 -14.67 -23.07 -20.31
C THR A 71 -14.15 -23.47 -21.69
N GLN A 72 -12.90 -23.91 -21.77
CA GLN A 72 -12.31 -24.43 -23.01
C GLN A 72 -12.98 -25.75 -23.41
N GLU A 73 -13.26 -26.65 -22.46
CA GLU A 73 -14.00 -27.89 -22.73
C GLU A 73 -15.42 -27.62 -23.26
N LYS A 74 -16.13 -26.65 -22.68
CA LYS A 74 -17.43 -26.22 -23.19
C LYS A 74 -17.33 -25.65 -24.61
N MET A 75 -16.28 -24.90 -24.90
CA MET A 75 -16.02 -24.37 -26.23
C MET A 75 -15.78 -25.51 -27.23
N TYR A 76 -14.96 -26.50 -26.89
CA TYR A 76 -14.74 -27.68 -27.72
C TYR A 76 -16.03 -28.49 -27.96
N SER A 77 -16.87 -28.63 -26.94
CA SER A 77 -18.17 -29.31 -27.10
C SER A 77 -19.09 -28.58 -28.08
N VAL A 78 -19.10 -27.24 -28.07
CA VAL A 78 -19.86 -26.44 -29.03
C VAL A 78 -19.29 -26.56 -30.44
N GLU A 79 -17.96 -26.57 -30.58
CA GLU A 79 -17.28 -26.79 -31.86
C GLU A 79 -17.59 -28.18 -32.43
N GLU A 80 -17.57 -29.22 -31.61
CA GLU A 80 -17.90 -30.59 -32.04
C GLU A 80 -19.35 -30.70 -32.52
N LYS A 81 -20.30 -30.11 -31.80
CA LYS A 81 -21.72 -30.07 -32.19
C LYS A 81 -21.92 -29.30 -33.50
N TRP A 82 -21.16 -28.23 -33.72
CA TRP A 82 -21.19 -27.50 -34.98
C TRP A 82 -20.68 -28.36 -36.14
N ILE A 83 -19.56 -29.05 -35.95
CA ILE A 83 -18.98 -29.96 -36.96
C ILE A 83 -19.94 -31.10 -37.33
N LYS A 84 -20.68 -31.62 -36.34
CA LYS A 84 -21.71 -32.65 -36.54
C LYS A 84 -23.01 -32.12 -37.18
N ASN A 85 -23.09 -30.83 -37.53
CA ASN A 85 -24.30 -30.14 -37.99
C ASN A 85 -25.49 -30.25 -37.01
N GLU A 86 -25.22 -30.40 -35.70
CA GLU A 86 -26.25 -30.50 -34.67
C GLU A 86 -26.78 -29.13 -34.22
N ILE A 87 -26.03 -28.06 -34.46
CA ILE A 87 -26.40 -26.68 -34.11
C ILE A 87 -26.31 -25.75 -35.33
N THR A 88 -27.01 -24.61 -35.28
CA THR A 88 -26.98 -23.61 -36.36
C THR A 88 -25.80 -22.65 -36.21
N ARG A 89 -25.42 -21.99 -37.31
CA ARG A 89 -24.32 -21.00 -37.33
C ARG A 89 -24.54 -19.86 -36.33
N ASP A 90 -25.76 -19.33 -36.26
CA ASP A 90 -26.11 -18.27 -35.30
C ASP A 90 -25.89 -18.70 -33.84
N THR A 91 -26.24 -19.96 -33.55
CA THR A 91 -26.04 -20.55 -32.23
C THR A 91 -24.56 -20.69 -31.92
N TYR A 92 -23.78 -21.21 -32.86
CA TYR A 92 -22.33 -21.33 -32.72
C TYR A 92 -21.67 -19.97 -32.48
N ASP A 93 -21.93 -18.97 -33.34
CA ASP A 93 -21.29 -17.66 -33.27
C ASP A 93 -21.54 -16.98 -31.90
N ARG A 94 -22.75 -17.13 -31.35
CA ARG A 94 -23.12 -16.60 -30.02
C ARG A 94 -22.36 -17.26 -28.87
N TRP A 95 -22.31 -18.59 -28.85
CA TRP A 95 -21.60 -19.34 -27.79
C TRP A 95 -20.09 -19.17 -27.91
N TYR A 96 -19.56 -19.21 -29.14
CA TYR A 96 -18.15 -18.96 -29.42
C TYR A 96 -17.71 -17.58 -28.93
N SER A 97 -18.46 -16.52 -29.26
CA SER A 97 -18.17 -15.16 -28.79
C SER A 97 -18.15 -15.07 -27.25
N THR A 98 -19.14 -15.69 -26.60
CA THR A 98 -19.27 -15.70 -25.13
C THR A 98 -18.11 -16.42 -24.45
N TYR A 99 -17.78 -17.64 -24.91
CA TYR A 99 -16.70 -18.42 -24.32
C TYR A 99 -15.33 -17.82 -24.62
N ASN A 100 -15.09 -17.33 -25.84
CA ASN A 100 -13.83 -16.70 -26.20
C ASN A 100 -13.57 -15.43 -25.38
N SER A 101 -14.59 -14.58 -25.19
CA SER A 101 -14.51 -13.43 -24.28
C SER A 101 -14.16 -13.85 -22.84
N THR A 102 -14.83 -14.89 -22.34
CA THR A 102 -14.57 -15.44 -21.00
C THR A 102 -13.15 -15.98 -20.88
N ILE A 103 -12.64 -16.71 -21.89
CA ILE A 103 -11.27 -17.23 -21.95
C ILE A 103 -10.26 -16.09 -21.90
N LEU A 104 -10.44 -15.03 -22.69
CA LEU A 104 -9.56 -13.87 -22.69
C LEU A 104 -9.54 -13.18 -21.32
N ASN A 105 -10.71 -13.00 -20.71
CA ASN A 105 -10.84 -12.42 -19.38
C ASN A 105 -10.15 -13.26 -18.30
N LEU A 106 -10.31 -14.59 -18.35
CA LEU A 106 -9.66 -15.51 -17.42
C LEU A 106 -8.14 -15.52 -17.58
N LYS A 107 -7.64 -15.55 -18.82
CA LYS A 107 -6.19 -15.44 -19.10
C LYS A 107 -5.60 -14.14 -18.55
N GLY A 108 -6.24 -13.01 -18.82
CA GLY A 108 -5.80 -11.71 -18.29
C GLY A 108 -5.87 -11.64 -16.76
N ALA A 109 -6.87 -12.27 -16.13
CA ALA A 109 -6.95 -12.35 -14.68
C ALA A 109 -5.82 -13.20 -14.07
N ILE A 110 -5.50 -14.34 -14.70
CA ILE A 110 -4.39 -15.21 -14.28
C ILE A 110 -3.06 -14.47 -14.38
N GLU A 111 -2.83 -13.75 -15.47
CA GLU A 111 -1.60 -12.97 -15.67
C GLU A 111 -1.43 -11.90 -14.59
N ARG A 112 -2.48 -11.10 -14.33
CA ARG A 112 -2.45 -10.06 -13.29
C ARG A 112 -2.22 -10.63 -11.89
N LEU A 113 -2.89 -11.74 -11.54
CA LEU A 113 -2.70 -12.39 -10.25
C LEU A 113 -1.34 -13.09 -10.11
N GLY A 114 -0.70 -13.40 -11.24
CA GLY A 114 0.64 -13.99 -11.30
C GLY A 114 1.78 -12.96 -11.26
N GLN A 115 1.51 -11.70 -11.61
CA GLN A 115 2.48 -10.62 -11.44
C GLN A 115 2.69 -10.35 -9.96
N ASN A 116 3.94 -10.46 -9.52
CA ASN A 116 4.32 -10.26 -8.13
C ASN A 116 4.91 -8.84 -7.98
N ASP A 117 4.26 -8.00 -7.17
CA ASP A 117 4.67 -6.60 -6.90
C ASP A 117 5.85 -6.50 -5.91
N GLY A 118 6.74 -7.50 -5.92
CA GLY A 118 7.91 -7.56 -5.04
C GLY A 118 8.83 -6.34 -5.15
N ARG A 119 8.76 -5.57 -6.25
CA ARG A 119 9.49 -4.31 -6.42
C ARG A 119 9.18 -3.28 -5.33
N ALA A 120 7.92 -3.10 -4.97
CA ALA A 120 7.53 -2.15 -3.92
C ALA A 120 8.07 -2.58 -2.55
N PHE A 121 7.99 -3.87 -2.26
CA PHE A 121 8.55 -4.45 -1.03
C PHE A 121 10.08 -4.31 -0.96
N THR A 122 10.80 -4.55 -2.06
CA THR A 122 12.25 -4.35 -2.11
C THR A 122 12.64 -2.88 -1.88
N ILE A 123 11.87 -1.94 -2.42
CA ILE A 123 12.10 -0.51 -2.16
C ILE A 123 11.86 -0.20 -0.68
N LEU A 124 10.77 -0.70 -0.09
CA LEU A 124 10.48 -0.53 1.32
C LEU A 124 11.63 -1.07 2.18
N GLU A 125 12.03 -2.33 1.97
CA GLU A 125 13.08 -3.00 2.75
C GLU A 125 14.41 -2.23 2.70
N LYS A 126 14.80 -1.71 1.53
CA LYS A 126 16.04 -0.93 1.37
C LYS A 126 16.05 0.41 2.10
N ASN A 127 14.89 1.04 2.27
CA ASN A 127 14.79 2.38 2.86
C ASN A 127 14.33 2.36 4.31
N LEU A 128 13.77 1.24 4.79
CA LEU A 128 13.23 1.13 6.15
C LEU A 128 14.32 1.35 7.22
N GLU A 129 15.54 0.89 6.97
CA GLU A 129 16.70 1.09 7.86
C GLU A 129 17.11 2.55 8.00
N MET A 130 16.76 3.41 7.03
CA MET A 130 17.05 4.85 7.13
C MET A 130 16.18 5.54 8.19
N LEU A 131 15.08 4.91 8.64
CA LEU A 131 14.21 5.44 9.68
C LEU A 131 14.80 5.28 11.10
N THR A 132 15.89 4.53 11.26
CA THR A 132 16.62 4.42 12.54
C THR A 132 17.34 5.71 12.90
N ASP A 133 17.71 6.53 11.90
CA ASP A 133 18.40 7.80 12.13
C ASP A 133 17.81 8.93 11.26
N ILE A 134 16.60 9.36 11.64
CA ILE A 134 15.89 10.45 10.97
C ILE A 134 16.67 11.75 11.10
N ARG A 135 17.42 11.94 12.20
CA ARG A 135 18.29 13.10 12.40
C ARG A 135 19.35 13.20 11.31
N PHE A 136 20.05 12.10 11.01
CA PHE A 136 21.04 12.07 9.94
C PHE A 136 20.39 12.32 8.57
N VAL A 137 19.27 11.64 8.28
CA VAL A 137 18.54 11.81 7.01
C VAL A 137 18.12 13.27 6.81
N TYR A 138 17.52 13.88 7.83
CA TYR A 138 17.09 15.28 7.78
C TYR A 138 18.27 16.23 7.64
N SER A 139 19.41 15.96 8.28
CA SER A 139 20.61 16.81 8.17
C SER A 139 21.19 16.85 6.75
N LYS A 140 21.09 15.73 6.01
CA LYS A 140 21.61 15.58 4.64
C LYS A 140 20.61 15.99 3.56
N ALA A 141 19.33 16.13 3.90
CA ALA A 141 18.26 16.49 2.98
C ALA A 141 18.36 17.96 2.51
N ASP A 142 18.00 18.19 1.25
CA ASP A 142 17.85 19.53 0.68
C ASP A 142 16.59 20.24 1.23
N ILE A 143 16.51 21.55 1.05
CA ILE A 143 15.41 22.41 1.53
C ILE A 143 14.05 21.89 1.05
N ILE A 144 13.94 21.46 -0.21
CA ILE A 144 12.70 20.91 -0.76
C ILE A 144 12.32 19.60 -0.05
N GLN A 145 13.28 18.69 0.12
CA GLN A 145 13.07 17.40 0.78
C GLN A 145 12.68 17.56 2.25
N LYS A 146 13.29 18.54 2.94
CA LYS A 146 12.92 18.89 4.32
C LYS A 146 11.47 19.36 4.39
N ARG A 147 11.06 20.25 3.48
CA ARG A 147 9.68 20.73 3.41
C ARG A 147 8.69 19.58 3.15
N GLU A 148 9.02 18.69 2.21
CA GLU A 148 8.19 17.51 1.92
C GLU A 148 8.07 16.58 3.13
N PHE A 149 9.17 16.32 3.82
CA PHE A 149 9.17 15.53 5.05
C PHE A 149 8.24 16.13 6.12
N VAL A 150 8.32 17.43 6.35
CA VAL A 150 7.44 18.12 7.33
C VAL A 150 5.97 17.96 6.97
N ASN A 151 5.62 18.18 5.69
CA ASN A 151 4.26 18.03 5.21
C ASN A 151 3.75 16.58 5.26
N LEU A 152 4.65 15.60 5.23
CA LEU A 152 4.31 14.18 5.33
C LEU A 152 4.04 13.79 6.79
N VAL A 153 4.93 14.21 7.70
CA VAL A 153 4.89 13.82 9.12
C VAL A 153 3.83 14.58 9.89
N PHE A 154 3.66 15.87 9.60
CA PHE A 154 2.73 16.77 10.27
C PHE A 154 1.58 17.17 9.35
N ASP A 155 0.41 17.39 9.91
CA ASP A 155 -0.69 17.97 9.13
C ASP A 155 -0.46 19.44 8.81
N SER A 156 -0.88 19.85 7.60
CA SER A 156 -0.84 21.24 7.13
C SER A 156 -1.79 22.17 7.90
N ASN A 157 -2.62 21.62 8.80
CA ASN A 157 -3.57 22.39 9.59
C ASN A 157 -2.83 23.08 10.74
N LEU A 158 -2.86 24.40 10.71
CA LEU A 158 -2.29 25.25 11.75
C LEU A 158 -3.40 25.86 12.58
N TYR A 159 -3.36 25.68 13.88
CA TYR A 159 -4.28 26.33 14.81
C TYR A 159 -3.52 27.34 15.66
N TYR A 160 -4.11 28.50 15.90
CA TYR A 160 -3.52 29.55 16.72
C TYR A 160 -4.07 29.47 18.14
N GLN A 161 -3.21 29.32 19.13
CA GLN A 161 -3.58 29.36 20.54
C GLN A 161 -2.54 30.14 21.34
N GLU A 162 -3.02 31.07 22.16
CA GLU A 162 -2.19 31.79 23.15
C GLU A 162 -0.92 32.47 22.57
N GLY A 163 -1.01 33.01 21.35
CA GLY A 163 0.13 33.69 20.72
C GLY A 163 1.06 32.79 19.91
N ILE A 164 0.71 31.51 19.77
CA ILE A 164 1.53 30.53 19.09
C ILE A 164 0.67 29.69 18.14
N TYR A 165 1.13 29.56 16.90
CA TYR A 165 0.52 28.63 15.95
C TYR A 165 0.94 27.21 16.31
N ARG A 166 0.16 26.20 15.94
CA ARG A 166 0.43 24.81 16.30
C ARG A 166 -0.12 23.81 15.28
N THR A 167 0.54 22.67 15.09
CA THR A 167 -0.01 21.53 14.33
C THR A 167 -0.68 20.54 15.30
N PRO A 168 -1.93 20.11 15.05
CA PRO A 168 -2.69 19.29 15.98
C PRO A 168 -2.39 17.78 15.86
N THR A 169 -1.70 17.33 14.82
CA THR A 169 -1.62 15.90 14.47
C THR A 169 -0.30 15.53 13.81
N MET A 170 0.24 14.37 14.20
CA MET A 170 1.45 13.75 13.65
C MET A 170 1.14 12.32 13.19
N LEU A 171 1.88 11.81 12.21
CA LEU A 171 1.86 10.39 11.86
C LEU A 171 2.17 9.51 13.09
N ASN A 172 1.31 8.52 13.34
CA ASN A 172 1.38 7.64 14.51
C ASN A 172 2.68 6.81 14.59
N ILE A 173 3.35 6.57 13.47
CA ILE A 173 4.65 5.87 13.48
C ILE A 173 5.73 6.68 14.22
N PHE A 174 5.65 8.01 14.19
CA PHE A 174 6.61 8.91 14.83
C PHE A 174 6.14 9.45 16.19
N SER A 175 4.94 9.09 16.65
CA SER A 175 4.36 9.61 17.90
C SER A 175 4.85 8.90 19.16
N HIS A 176 5.73 7.91 19.06
CA HIS A 176 6.16 7.11 20.21
C HIS A 176 6.84 7.93 21.33
N ASN A 177 7.49 9.05 20.99
CA ASN A 177 8.06 10.00 21.95
C ASN A 177 7.29 11.33 21.99
N SER A 178 6.05 11.37 21.52
CA SER A 178 5.28 12.62 21.37
C SER A 178 5.09 13.38 22.68
N LEU A 179 5.00 12.66 23.81
CA LEU A 179 4.90 13.27 25.15
C LEU A 179 6.19 14.02 25.51
N ILE A 180 7.36 13.42 25.25
CA ILE A 180 8.67 14.03 25.50
C ILE A 180 8.88 15.21 24.55
N MET A 181 8.42 15.10 23.30
CA MET A 181 8.49 16.21 22.36
C MET A 181 7.64 17.39 22.85
N LYS A 182 6.40 17.14 23.33
CA LYS A 182 5.52 18.15 23.91
C LYS A 182 6.10 18.83 25.14
N GLU A 183 6.86 18.11 25.97
CA GLU A 183 7.53 18.69 27.14
C GLU A 183 8.76 19.52 26.77
N LYS A 184 9.41 19.21 25.64
CA LYS A 184 10.60 19.91 25.14
C LYS A 184 10.29 21.05 24.17
N GLY A 185 9.03 21.22 23.75
CA GLY A 185 8.54 22.29 22.87
C GLY A 185 7.13 22.02 22.35
#